data_AF-A0A2N8TVZ2-F1
#
_entry.id   AF-A0A2N8TVZ2-F1
#
_cell.length_a   1.000
_cell.length_b   1.000
_cell.length_c   1.000
_cell.angle_alpha   90.00
_cell.angle_beta   90.00
_cell.angle_gamma   90.00
#
_symmetry.space_group_name_H-M   'P 1'
#
loop_
_entity.id
_entity.type
_entity.pdbx_description
1 polymer ?
#
loop_
_entity_poly.entity_id
_entity_poly.type
_entity_poly.pdbx_seq_one_letter_code
_entity_poly.pdbx_strand_id
1 'polypeptide(L)' 'MTSHQLRAATWIKSSHSGANGGDCIEIAPGFPETVPVRDSKNPDGPVLVVGRSAWAAFTAAL' A
#
# COMPACT_ATOMS: atom_id res chain seq x y z
N MET A 1 10.68 5.07 -9.11
CA MET A 1 9.80 5.59 -8.05
C MET A 1 10.67 6.15 -6.94
N THR A 2 10.49 7.43 -6.60
CA THR A 2 11.31 8.11 -5.59
C THR A 2 10.56 8.24 -4.26
N SER A 3 11.28 8.49 -3.16
CA SER A 3 10.68 8.75 -1.85
C SER A 3 9.71 9.94 -1.89
N HIS A 4 10.04 10.99 -2.65
CA HIS A 4 9.16 12.15 -2.83
C HIS A 4 7.83 11.77 -3.51
N GLN A 5 7.87 10.94 -4.55
CA GLN A 5 6.66 10.46 -5.22
C GLN A 5 5.75 9.64 -4.29
N LEU A 6 6.34 8.83 -3.40
CA LEU A 6 5.60 8.02 -2.42
C LEU A 6 4.99 8.87 -1.29
N ARG A 7 5.70 9.91 -0.83
CA ARG A 7 5.18 10.86 0.16
C ARG A 7 3.98 11.65 -0.37
N ALA A 8 3.99 12.01 -1.65
CA ALA A 8 2.92 12.75 -2.31
C ALA A 8 1.78 11.88 -2.87
N ALA A 9 1.87 10.56 -2.76
CA ALA A 9 0.87 9.65 -3.29
C ALA A 9 -0.45 9.70 -2.51
N THR A 10 -1.55 9.40 -3.20
CA THR A 10 -2.86 9.18 -2.55
C THR A 10 -2.89 7.77 -1.95
N TRP A 11 -2.85 7.70 -0.62
CA TRP A 11 -2.89 6.46 0.14
C TRP A 11 -4.33 6.09 0.52
N ILE A 12 -4.71 4.84 0.28
CA ILE A 12 -6.00 4.27 0.62
C ILE A 12 -5.78 3.26 1.74
N LYS A 13 -6.38 3.55 2.91
CA LYS A 13 -6.34 2.65 4.06
C LYS A 13 -7.29 1.47 3.85
N SER A 14 -6.86 0.26 4.22
CA SER A 14 -7.71 -0.92 4.22
C SER A 14 -8.89 -0.75 5.19
N SER A 15 -10.08 -1.25 4.82
CA SER A 15 -11.23 -1.31 5.71
C SER A 15 -11.02 -2.22 6.92
N HIS A 16 -10.04 -3.13 6.85
CA HIS A 16 -9.68 -4.04 7.95
C HIS A 16 -8.74 -3.39 8.96
N SER A 17 -8.24 -2.17 8.67
CA SER A 17 -7.41 -1.39 9.57
C SER A 17 -8.27 -0.71 10.63
N GLY A 18 -8.50 -1.41 11.75
CA GLY A 18 -9.29 -0.93 12.89
C GLY A 18 -8.46 -0.43 14.07
N ALA A 19 -9.09 0.37 14.94
CA ALA A 19 -8.48 0.95 16.15
C ALA A 19 -8.05 -0.09 17.21
N ASN A 20 -8.58 -1.32 17.13
CA ASN A 20 -8.34 -2.38 18.12
C ASN A 20 -7.15 -3.30 17.77
N GLY A 21 -6.19 -2.81 16.97
CA GLY A 21 -4.98 -3.57 16.65
C GLY A 21 -5.06 -4.47 15.40
N GLY A 22 -6.09 -4.29 14.56
CA GLY A 22 -6.18 -4.98 13.25
C GLY A 22 -5.07 -4.56 12.28
N ASP A 23 -4.85 -5.38 11.25
CA ASP A 23 -3.79 -5.19 10.26
C ASP A 23 -3.89 -3.81 9.60
N CYS A 24 -2.82 -3.01 9.76
CA CYS A 24 -2.78 -1.60 9.38
C CYS A 24 -2.02 -1.41 8.08
N ILE A 25 -2.72 -1.52 6.95
CA ILE A 25 -2.09 -1.46 5.63
C ILE A 25 -2.75 -0.37 4.80
N GLU A 26 -1.92 0.41 4.09
CA GLU A 26 -2.37 1.35 3.07
C GLU A 26 -1.72 1.04 1.72
N ILE A 27 -2.46 1.27 0.64
CA ILE A 27 -1.95 1.12 -0.72
C ILE A 27 -2.06 2.43 -1.51
N ALA A 28 -1.21 2.60 -2.53
CA ALA A 28 -1.29 3.74 -3.45
C ALA A 28 -1.50 3.27 -4.91
N PRO A 29 -2.74 3.15 -5.42
CA PRO A 29 -2.99 2.55 -6.73
C PRO A 29 -2.63 3.45 -7.93
N GLY A 30 -2.23 4.70 -7.70
CA GLY A 30 -1.94 5.70 -8.74
C GLY A 30 -0.66 5.47 -9.56
N PHE A 31 0.06 4.37 -9.33
CA PHE A 31 1.28 4.02 -10.05
C PHE A 31 0.99 2.96 -11.13
N PRO A 32 1.29 3.20 -12.42
CA PRO A 32 0.89 2.29 -13.51
C PRO A 32 1.40 0.86 -13.38
N GLU A 33 2.67 0.66 -13.04
CA GLU A 33 3.31 -0.67 -13.04
C GLU A 33 3.33 -1.36 -11.67
N THR A 34 3.00 -0.62 -10.61
CA THR A 34 3.23 -1.07 -9.24
C THR A 34 2.10 -0.66 -8.32
N VAL A 35 1.94 -1.39 -7.23
CA VAL A 35 1.11 -1.03 -6.09
C VAL A 35 2.04 -0.89 -4.88
N PRO A 36 2.40 0.34 -4.50
CA PRO A 36 3.09 0.60 -3.24
C PRO A 36 2.17 0.27 -2.06
N VAL A 37 2.74 -0.37 -1.05
CA VAL A 37 2.08 -0.82 0.17
C VAL A 37 2.91 -0.35 1.37
N ARG A 38 2.25 0.21 2.38
CA ARG A 38 2.93 0.64 3.62
C ARG A 38 2.12 0.29 4.86
N ASP A 39 2.80 0.30 6.00
CA ASP A 39 2.18 0.23 7.32
C ASP A 39 1.49 1.57 7.63
N SER A 40 0.19 1.54 7.92
CA SER A 40 -0.55 2.75 8.31
C SER A 40 -0.03 3.37 9.62
N LYS A 41 0.59 2.56 10.50
CA LYS A 41 1.13 3.01 11.78
C LYS A 41 2.51 3.67 11.64
N ASN A 42 3.18 3.44 10.52
CA ASN A 42 4.50 4.01 10.23
C ASN A 42 4.53 4.61 8.81
N PRO A 43 3.81 5.72 8.56
CA PRO A 43 3.63 6.29 7.23
C PRO A 43 4.93 6.82 6.59
N ASP A 44 5.94 7.13 7.42
CA ASP A 44 7.29 7.55 7.00
C ASP A 44 8.28 6.38 6.87
N GLY A 45 7.84 5.17 7.20
CA GLY A 45 8.63 3.95 7.12
C GLY A 45 8.85 3.44 5.69
N PRO A 46 9.50 2.26 5.56
CA PRO A 46 9.71 1.63 4.27
C PRO A 46 8.39 1.33 3.55
N VAL A 47 8.42 1.46 2.22
CA VAL A 47 7.29 1.13 1.34
C VAL A 47 7.64 -0.12 0.54
N LEU A 48 6.80 -1.14 0.63
CA LEU A 48 6.88 -2.32 -0.22
C LEU A 48 6.33 -1.97 -1.60
N VAL A 49 7.08 -2.27 -2.66
CA VAL A 49 6.66 -2.04 -4.04
C VAL A 49 6.32 -3.36 -4.68
N VAL A 50 5.03 -3.61 -4.90
CA VAL A 50 4.54 -4.85 -5.54
C VAL A 50 4.24 -4.56 -7.01
N GLY A 51 4.63 -5.45 -7.92
CA GLY A 51 4.25 -5.32 -9.33
C GLY A 51 2.73 -5.45 -9.51
N ARG A 52 2.13 -4.70 -10.44
CA ARG A 52 0.66 -4.70 -10.62
C ARG A 52 0.08 -6.07 -10.97
N SER A 53 0.78 -6.86 -11.77
CA SER A 53 0.38 -8.25 -12.09
C SER A 53 0.41 -9.17 -10.87
N ALA A 54 1.48 -9.08 -10.06
CA ALA A 54 1.61 -9.84 -8.83
C ALA A 54 0.55 -9.44 -7.80
N TRP A 55 0.26 -8.14 -7.68
CA TRP A 55 -0.80 -7.64 -6.82
C TRP A 55 -2.17 -8.18 -7.24
N ALA A 56 -2.49 -8.12 -8.54
CA ALA A 56 -3.75 -8.64 -9.07
C ALA A 56 -3.91 -10.15 -8.78
N ALA A 57 -2.87 -10.94 -9.02
CA ALA A 57 -2.86 -12.37 -8.72
C ALA A 57 -3.05 -12.64 -7.22
N PHE A 58 -2.35 -11.89 -6.35
CA PHE A 58 -2.47 -11.99 -4.90
C PHE A 58 -3.91 -11.71 -4.43
N THR A 59 -4.53 -10.64 -4.92
CA THR A 59 -5.90 -10.27 -4.52
C THR A 59 -6.98 -11.21 -5.07
N ALA A 60 -6.72 -11.86 -6.20
CA ALA A 60 -7.64 -12.83 -6.78
C ALA A 60 -7.64 -14.19 -6.07
N ALA A 61 -6.65 -14.45 -5.21
CA ALA A 61 -6.49 -15.69 -4.46
C ALA A 61 -7.07 -15.64 -3.03
N LEU A 62 -7.77 -14.55 -2.68
CA LEU A 62 -8.36 -14.29 -1.36
C LEU A 62 -9.88 -14.47 -1.37
#